data_AF-A0A7Z9GE78-F1
#
_entry.id   AF-A0A7Z9GE78-F1
#
_cell.length_a   1.000
_cell.length_b   1.000
_cell.length_c   1.000
_cell.angle_alpha   90.00
_cell.angle_beta   90.00
_cell.angle_gamma   90.00
#
_symmetry.space_group_name_H-M   'P 1'
#
loop_
_entity.id
_entity.type
_entity.pdbx_description
1 polymer ?
#
loop_
_entity_poly.entity_id
_entity_poly.type
_entity_poly.pdbx_seq_one_letter_code
_entity_poly.pdbx_strand_id
1 'polypeptide(L)'
;MRDKEFVEIYLKGMSNQPLDEIEIIQFSLFVNRWLANCETLIVTAKAEVAFDNDYDLDFLYGNPWIHKLINTEVGARWFDEEAPLLYTKNFLDKVGDFRRKTFNHPHPAS
;
A
#
# COMPACT_ATOMS: atom_id res chain seq x y z
N MET A 1 -16.95 0.58 -0.24
CA MET A 1 -16.17 -0.13 -1.28
C MET A 1 -16.96 -1.27 -1.93
N ARG A 2 -18.30 -1.16 -2.01
CA ARG A 2 -19.15 -2.00 -2.86
C ARG A 2 -19.91 -1.14 -3.87
N ASP A 3 -19.48 0.11 -3.99
CA ASP A 3 -20.03 1.09 -4.91
C ASP A 3 -19.40 0.81 -6.29
N LYS A 4 -20.24 0.72 -7.32
CA LYS A 4 -19.79 0.46 -8.68
C LYS A 4 -18.88 1.57 -9.19
N GLU A 5 -19.16 2.83 -8.83
CA GLU A 5 -18.35 3.98 -9.24
C GLU A 5 -16.93 3.87 -8.68
N PHE A 6 -16.80 3.53 -7.40
CA PHE A 6 -15.48 3.32 -6.81
C PHE A 6 -14.75 2.11 -7.41
N VAL A 7 -15.46 1.04 -7.80
CA VAL A 7 -14.82 -0.11 -8.47
C VAL A 7 -14.19 0.32 -9.79
N GLU A 8 -14.84 1.19 -10.55
CA GLU A 8 -14.29 1.73 -11.80
C GLU A 8 -13.03 2.56 -11.53
N ILE A 9 -13.05 3.44 -10.53
CA ILE A 9 -11.87 4.22 -10.10
C ILE A 9 -10.73 3.31 -9.67
N TYR A 10 -11.03 2.29 -8.87
CA TYR A 10 -10.06 1.31 -8.43
C TYR A 10 -9.43 0.57 -9.62
N LEU A 11 -10.24 0.09 -10.57
CA LEU A 11 -9.73 -0.60 -11.76
C LEU A 11 -8.84 0.30 -12.61
N LYS A 12 -9.22 1.56 -12.81
CA LYS A 12 -8.41 2.56 -13.51
C LYS A 12 -7.07 2.79 -12.80
N GLY A 13 -7.10 3.09 -11.50
CA GLY A 13 -5.89 3.32 -10.72
C GLY A 13 -4.95 2.12 -10.69
N MET A 14 -5.49 0.91 -10.53
CA MET A 14 -4.70 -0.33 -10.56
C MET A 14 -4.08 -0.67 -11.92
N SER A 15 -4.60 -0.08 -13.00
CA SER A 15 -4.09 -0.26 -14.37
C SER A 15 -3.36 0.97 -14.90
N ASN A 16 -3.11 1.98 -14.05
CA ASN A 16 -2.53 3.27 -14.44
C ASN A 16 -3.27 3.93 -15.62
N GLN A 17 -4.59 3.74 -15.71
CA GLN A 17 -5.40 4.53 -16.61
C GLN A 17 -5.55 5.96 -16.05
N PRO A 18 -5.74 6.98 -16.91
CA PRO A 18 -5.98 8.33 -16.46
C PRO A 18 -7.14 8.41 -15.47
N LEU A 19 -6.87 9.06 -14.35
CA LEU A 19 -7.84 9.41 -13.32
C LEU A 19 -7.99 10.95 -13.31
N ASP A 20 -9.23 11.44 -13.19
CA ASP A 20 -9.45 12.86 -12.91
C ASP A 20 -9.06 13.23 -11.46
N GLU A 21 -9.11 14.52 -11.13
CA GLU A 21 -8.71 15.02 -9.80
C GLU A 21 -9.51 14.38 -8.65
N ILE A 22 -10.82 14.17 -8.83
CA ILE A 22 -11.67 13.57 -7.81
C ILE A 22 -11.32 12.08 -7.67
N GLU A 23 -11.14 11.39 -8.79
CA GLU A 23 -10.79 9.98 -8.80
C GLU A 23 -9.40 9.74 -8.19
N ILE A 24 -8.42 10.63 -8.45
CA ILE A 24 -7.10 10.63 -7.82
C ILE A 24 -7.22 10.72 -6.30
N ILE A 25 -8.04 11.66 -5.79
CA ILE A 25 -8.25 11.82 -4.35
C ILE A 25 -8.86 10.54 -3.77
N GLN A 26 -9.90 10.00 -4.40
CA GLN A 26 -10.56 8.79 -3.92
C GLN A 26 -9.64 7.57 -3.93
N PHE A 27 -8.84 7.40 -4.97
CA PHE A 27 -7.87 6.32 -5.06
C PHE A 27 -6.76 6.47 -4.01
N SER A 28 -6.24 7.68 -3.82
CA SER A 28 -5.23 7.98 -2.80
C SER A 28 -5.73 7.71 -1.37
N LEU A 29 -6.98 8.08 -1.06
CA LEU A 29 -7.64 7.75 0.21
C LEU A 29 -7.76 6.24 0.41
N PHE A 30 -8.01 5.48 -0.66
CA PHE A 30 -8.05 4.02 -0.60
C PHE A 30 -6.66 3.42 -0.34
N VAL A 31 -5.62 3.91 -1.02
CA VAL A 31 -4.22 3.51 -0.76
C VAL A 31 -3.87 3.79 0.71
N ASN A 32 -4.15 4.99 1.20
CA ASN A 32 -3.94 5.37 2.59
C ASN A 32 -4.64 4.42 3.56
N ARG A 33 -5.91 4.11 3.31
CA ARG A 33 -6.69 3.23 4.19
C ARG A 33 -6.06 1.84 4.32
N TRP A 34 -5.55 1.30 3.22
CA TRP A 34 -4.86 0.01 3.24
C TRP A 34 -3.51 0.08 3.93
N LEU A 35 -2.72 1.14 3.71
CA LEU A 35 -1.45 1.31 4.40
C LEU A 35 -1.66 1.48 5.91
N ALA A 36 -2.66 2.27 6.35
CA ALA A 36 -3.03 2.43 7.76
C ALA A 36 -3.44 1.09 8.41
N ASN A 37 -4.15 0.24 7.67
CA ASN A 37 -4.51 -1.08 8.14
C ASN A 37 -3.25 -1.94 8.36
N CYS A 38 -2.33 -1.94 7.40
CA CYS A 38 -1.06 -2.65 7.55
C CYS A 38 -0.19 -2.12 8.69
N GLU A 39 -0.13 -0.79 8.89
CA GLU A 39 0.55 -0.23 10.06
C GLU A 39 -0.08 -0.73 11.37
N THR A 40 -1.41 -0.75 11.45
CA THR A 40 -2.13 -1.27 12.61
C THR A 40 -1.75 -2.73 12.89
N LEU A 41 -1.76 -3.59 11.86
CA LEU A 41 -1.37 -5.00 12.01
C LEU A 41 0.07 -5.15 12.52
N ILE A 42 0.99 -4.35 12.00
CA ILE A 42 2.40 -4.35 12.41
C ILE A 42 2.55 -3.89 13.85
N VAL A 43 1.83 -2.84 14.27
CA VAL A 43 1.86 -2.34 15.64
C VAL A 43 1.31 -3.39 16.60
N THR A 44 0.19 -4.03 16.26
CA THR A 44 -0.42 -5.06 17.11
C THR A 44 0.42 -6.32 17.19
N ALA A 45 1.07 -6.73 16.10
CA ALA A 45 1.98 -7.87 16.08
C ALA A 45 3.22 -7.61 16.94
N LYS A 46 3.83 -6.42 16.82
CA LYS A 46 4.97 -6.02 17.67
C LYS A 46 4.64 -5.91 19.15
N ALA A 47 3.40 -5.56 19.47
CA ALA A 47 2.92 -5.48 20.84
C ALA A 47 2.47 -6.85 21.39
N GLU A 48 2.51 -7.92 20.57
CA GLU A 48 2.05 -9.27 20.92
C GLU A 48 0.58 -9.30 21.39
N VAL A 49 -0.23 -8.34 20.91
CA VAL A 49 -1.65 -8.20 21.29
C VAL A 49 -2.57 -8.94 20.32
N ALA A 50 -2.13 -9.16 19.07
CA ALA A 50 -2.86 -9.93 18.06
C ALA A 50 -1.89 -10.47 17.01
N PHE A 51 -2.32 -11.54 16.31
CA PHE A 51 -1.58 -12.17 15.20
C PHE A 51 -0.21 -12.75 15.59
N ASP A 52 -0.03 -13.10 16.86
CA ASP A 52 1.20 -13.75 17.32
C ASP A 52 1.40 -15.10 16.61
N ASN A 53 2.57 -15.29 16.02
CA ASN A 53 2.94 -16.43 15.17
C ASN A 53 2.11 -16.65 13.89
N ASP A 54 1.14 -15.78 13.56
CA ASP A 54 0.40 -15.88 12.29
C ASP A 54 1.23 -15.36 11.11
N TYR A 55 1.95 -14.26 11.33
CA TYR A 55 2.76 -13.58 10.31
C TYR A 55 4.03 -12.99 10.93
N ASP A 56 5.17 -13.14 10.26
CA ASP A 56 6.37 -12.38 10.62
C ASP A 56 6.26 -10.92 10.14
N LEU A 57 7.08 -10.05 10.73
CA LEU A 57 7.06 -8.62 10.40
C LEU A 57 7.47 -8.37 8.95
N ASP A 58 8.34 -9.18 8.38
CA ASP A 58 8.80 -9.03 7.00
C ASP A 58 7.67 -9.31 6.01
N PHE A 59 6.81 -10.29 6.29
CA PHE A 59 5.60 -10.57 5.53
C PHE A 59 4.62 -9.38 5.59
N LEU A 60 4.45 -8.78 6.77
CA LEU A 60 3.55 -7.63 6.94
C LEU A 60 4.09 -6.36 6.24
N TYR A 61 5.37 -6.05 6.39
CA TYR A 61 6.01 -4.95 5.67
C TYR A 61 6.09 -5.20 4.16
N GLY A 62 6.22 -6.46 3.76
CA GLY A 62 6.31 -6.93 2.39
C GLY A 62 4.98 -7.31 1.74
N ASN A 63 3.84 -6.97 2.36
CA ASN A 63 2.53 -7.42 1.89
C ASN A 63 2.30 -7.08 0.40
N PRO A 64 2.18 -8.08 -0.49
CA PRO A 64 2.13 -7.85 -1.94
C PRO A 64 0.99 -6.93 -2.39
N TRP A 65 -0.12 -6.92 -1.65
CA TRP A 65 -1.27 -6.08 -1.98
C TRP A 65 -0.99 -4.59 -1.78
N ILE A 66 -0.37 -4.24 -0.66
CA ILE A 66 0.06 -2.86 -0.40
C ILE A 66 1.07 -2.42 -1.44
N HIS A 67 2.07 -3.27 -1.71
CA HIS A 67 3.10 -2.97 -2.71
C HIS A 67 2.50 -2.79 -4.10
N LYS A 68 1.47 -3.56 -4.47
CA LYS A 68 0.76 -3.35 -5.73
C LYS A 68 0.09 -1.97 -5.78
N LEU A 69 -0.53 -1.52 -4.68
CA LEU A 69 -1.20 -0.23 -4.59
C LEU A 69 -0.23 0.95 -4.66
N ILE A 70 0.81 0.94 -3.82
CA ILE A 70 1.79 2.05 -3.74
C ILE A 70 2.77 2.08 -4.93
N ASN A 71 2.73 1.10 -5.83
CA ASN A 71 3.49 1.09 -7.09
C ASN A 71 2.67 1.51 -8.32
N THR A 72 1.38 1.81 -8.16
CA THR A 72 0.62 2.55 -9.19
C THR A 72 1.16 3.98 -9.31
N GLU A 73 0.91 4.68 -10.41
CA GLU A 73 1.38 6.06 -10.58
C GLU A 73 0.85 6.98 -9.46
N VAL A 74 -0.45 6.90 -9.19
CA VAL A 74 -1.09 7.68 -8.12
C VAL A 74 -0.64 7.23 -6.74
N GLY A 75 -0.55 5.92 -6.50
CA GLY A 75 -0.12 5.37 -5.21
C GLY A 75 1.35 5.68 -4.88
N ALA A 76 2.23 5.68 -5.88
CA ALA A 76 3.64 6.02 -5.72
C ALA A 76 3.80 7.50 -5.39
N ARG A 77 3.11 8.38 -6.14
CA ARG A 77 3.10 9.82 -5.84
C ARG A 77 2.56 10.09 -4.44
N TRP A 78 1.42 9.48 -4.08
CA TRP A 78 0.86 9.59 -2.73
C TRP A 78 1.84 9.11 -1.65
N PHE A 79 2.51 7.97 -1.86
CA PHE A 79 3.47 7.43 -0.90
C PHE A 79 4.70 8.33 -0.71
N ASP A 80 5.17 8.95 -1.79
CA ASP A 80 6.38 9.77 -1.76
C ASP A 80 6.08 11.20 -1.26
N GLU A 81 4.87 11.75 -1.53
CA GLU A 81 4.51 13.15 -1.24
C GLU A 81 3.61 13.32 0.00
N GLU A 82 2.61 12.47 0.18
CA GLU A 82 1.56 12.65 1.20
C GLU A 82 1.76 11.76 2.43
N ALA A 83 2.15 10.49 2.24
CA ALA A 83 2.37 9.57 3.35
C ALA A 83 3.36 10.09 4.42
N PRO A 84 4.44 10.82 4.09
CA PRO A 84 5.34 11.41 5.10
C PRO A 84 4.67 12.39 6.07
N LEU A 85 3.50 12.94 5.71
CA LEU A 85 2.71 13.81 6.58
C LEU A 85 1.86 13.02 7.59
N LEU A 86 1.64 11.73 7.34
CA LEU A 86 0.72 10.88 8.09
C LEU A 86 1.42 9.82 8.93
N TYR A 87 2.57 9.33 8.46
CA TYR A 87 3.25 8.18 9.03
C TYR A 87 4.67 8.52 9.49
N THR A 88 5.17 7.72 10.43
CA THR A 88 6.55 7.87 10.89
C THR A 88 7.54 7.48 9.78
N LYS A 89 8.67 8.20 9.71
CA LYS A 89 9.76 7.89 8.77
C LYS A 89 10.22 6.43 8.88
N ASN A 90 10.37 5.91 10.09
CA ASN A 90 10.80 4.52 10.31
C ASN A 90 9.82 3.49 9.73
N PHE A 91 8.51 3.74 9.78
CA PHE A 91 7.52 2.88 9.16
C PHE A 91 7.64 2.94 7.62
N LEU A 92 7.66 4.15 7.06
CA LEU A 92 7.76 4.35 5.61
C LEU A 92 9.06 3.84 5.01
N ASP A 93 10.20 4.01 5.70
CA ASP A 93 11.49 3.48 5.27
C ASP A 93 11.44 1.96 5.11
N LYS A 94 10.87 1.26 6.09
CA LYS A 94 10.73 -0.20 6.08
C LYS A 94 9.79 -0.67 4.97
N VAL A 95 8.64 -0.02 4.78
CA VAL A 95 7.76 -0.32 3.63
C VAL A 95 8.52 -0.06 2.32
N GLY A 96 9.22 1.06 2.20
CA GLY A 96 10.01 1.42 1.02
C GLY A 96 11.14 0.42 0.69
N ASP A 97 11.75 -0.21 1.68
CA ASP A 97 12.75 -1.28 1.47
C ASP A 97 12.15 -2.48 0.72
N PHE A 98 10.95 -2.93 1.08
CA PHE A 98 10.26 -4.01 0.37
C PHE A 98 9.76 -3.56 -1.01
N ARG A 99 9.40 -2.29 -1.16
CA ARG A 99 9.05 -1.70 -2.47
C ARG A 99 10.21 -1.86 -3.45
N ARG A 100 11.45 -1.57 -3.03
CA ARG A 100 12.65 -1.74 -3.87
C ARG A 100 12.99 -3.20 -4.17
N LYS A 101 12.76 -4.12 -3.23
CA LYS A 101 13.04 -5.56 -3.41
C LYS A 101 12.14 -6.21 -4.47
N THR A 102 10.88 -5.79 -4.59
CA THR A 102 9.95 -6.33 -5.61
C THR A 102 10.31 -5.93 -7.04
N PHE A 103 10.99 -4.80 -7.26
CA PHE A 103 11.50 -4.42 -8.60
C PHE A 103 12.77 -5.20 -9.03
N ASN A 104 13.50 -5.81 -8.09
CA ASN A 104 14.77 -6.50 -8.38
C ASN A 104 14.63 -8.02 -8.60
N HIS A 105 13.43 -8.58 -8.44
CA HIS A 105 13.13 -9.96 -8.83
C HIS A 105 12.08 -9.94 -9.96
N PRO A 106 12.49 -10.16 -11.23
CA PRO A 106 11.53 -10.45 -12.26
C PRO A 106 10.78 -11.72 -11.83
N HIS A 107 9.45 -11.69 -11.88
CA HIS A 107 8.66 -12.91 -11.81
C HIS A 107 9.25 -13.92 -12.80
N PRO A 108 9.51 -15.18 -12.40
CA PRO A 108 9.77 -16.21 -13.39
C PRO A 108 8.53 -16.31 -14.26
N ALA A 109 8.71 -16.18 -15.56
CA ALA A 109 7.65 -16.36 -16.53
C ALA A 109 6.97 -17.71 -16.28
N SER A 110 5.71 -17.68 -15.86
CA SER A 110 4.80 -18.82 -15.84
C SER A 110 4.05 -18.89 -17.15
#